data_AF-A0A7Y2D914-F1
#
_entry.id   AF-A0A7Y2D914-F1
#
_cell.length_a   1.000
_cell.length_b   1.000
_cell.length_c   1.000
_cell.angle_alpha   90.00
_cell.angle_beta   90.00
_cell.angle_gamma   90.00
#
_symmetry.space_group_name_H-M   'P 1'
#
loop_
_entity.id
_entity.type
_entity.pdbx_description
1 polymer ?
#
loop_
_entity_poly.entity_id
_entity_poly.type
_entity_poly.pdbx_seq_one_letter_code
_entity_poly.pdbx_strand_id
1 'polypeptide(L)'
;MIFKRKRPGGLSCRDVGKNLQSYLDRETVEPLSVSQLEQHLELCRQCGLEAEVYRSIKESLARAGRAQDDAGSLDRLRAFGQKLVEEDST
;
A
#
# COMPACT_ATOMS: atom_id res chain seq x y z
N MET A 1 -4.58 -22.82 -17.89
CA MET A 1 -4.49 -22.89 -16.41
C MET A 1 -3.16 -23.52 -16.02
N ILE A 2 -2.12 -22.74 -15.66
CA ILE A 2 -0.85 -23.31 -15.16
C ILE A 2 -0.21 -22.35 -14.13
N PHE A 3 -0.67 -22.39 -12.88
CA PHE A 3 0.06 -21.77 -11.76
C PHE A 3 0.16 -22.78 -10.62
N LYS A 4 1.07 -23.73 -10.76
CA LYS A 4 1.37 -24.69 -9.70
C LYS A 4 2.87 -24.90 -9.60
N ARG A 5 3.58 -23.97 -8.94
CA ARG A 5 4.90 -24.22 -8.36
C ARG A 5 5.02 -23.46 -7.01
N LYS A 6 4.75 -24.17 -5.91
CA LYS A 6 5.37 -23.94 -4.57
C LYS A 6 6.89 -24.02 -4.76
N ARG A 7 7.83 -23.31 -4.10
CA ARG A 7 7.99 -22.34 -2.99
C ARG A 7 9.45 -21.80 -3.13
N PRO A 8 9.85 -20.70 -2.46
CA PRO A 8 10.46 -20.79 -1.11
C PRO A 8 9.66 -19.98 -0.06
N GLY A 9 9.60 -20.41 1.20
CA GLY A 9 9.02 -19.63 2.33
C GLY A 9 7.65 -20.02 2.90
N GLY A 10 6.92 -20.95 2.25
CA GLY A 10 5.62 -21.43 2.76
C GLY A 10 4.42 -21.04 1.89
N LEU A 11 4.47 -19.83 1.32
CA LEU A 11 3.38 -19.19 0.57
C LEU A 11 3.26 -19.69 -0.88
N SER A 12 2.04 -19.69 -1.42
CA SER A 12 1.78 -19.86 -2.84
C SER A 12 1.60 -18.51 -3.54
N CYS A 13 1.83 -18.45 -4.86
CA CYS A 13 1.57 -17.24 -5.65
C CYS A 13 0.12 -16.73 -5.50
N ARG A 14 -0.82 -17.65 -5.26
CA ARG A 14 -2.23 -17.29 -4.99
C ARG A 14 -2.38 -16.55 -3.66
N ASP A 15 -1.70 -17.02 -2.62
CA ASP A 15 -1.76 -16.38 -1.30
C ASP A 15 -1.12 -14.99 -1.36
N VAL A 16 -0.01 -14.87 -2.08
CA VAL A 16 0.65 -13.58 -2.34
C VAL A 16 -0.25 -12.65 -3.14
N GLY A 17 -0.83 -13.10 -4.27
CA GLY A 17 -1.71 -12.27 -5.08
C GLY A 17 -2.93 -11.74 -4.32
N LYS A 18 -3.48 -12.52 -3.39
CA LYS A 18 -4.59 -12.08 -2.51
C LYS A 18 -4.20 -10.98 -1.53
N ASN A 19 -2.95 -10.96 -1.10
CA ASN A 19 -2.46 -10.08 -0.03
C ASN A 19 -1.53 -8.98 -0.54
N LEU A 20 -1.18 -8.98 -1.82
CA LEU A 20 -0.18 -8.10 -2.40
C LEU A 20 -0.57 -6.63 -2.28
N GLN A 21 -1.84 -6.30 -2.55
CA GLN A 21 -2.31 -4.91 -2.43
C GLN A 21 -2.26 -4.43 -0.98
N SER A 22 -2.83 -5.18 -0.04
CA SER A 22 -2.78 -4.85 1.40
C SER A 22 -1.34 -4.71 1.91
N TYR A 23 -0.43 -5.59 1.50
CA TYR A 23 0.99 -5.45 1.79
C TYR A 23 1.57 -4.14 1.22
N LEU A 24 1.28 -3.82 -0.04
CA LEU A 24 1.75 -2.59 -0.69
C LEU A 24 1.13 -1.32 -0.10
N ASP A 25 -0.08 -1.40 0.47
CA ASP A 25 -0.77 -0.32 1.18
C ASP A 25 -0.34 -0.20 2.65
N ARG A 26 0.57 -1.07 3.12
CA ARG A 26 0.98 -1.18 4.52
C ARG A 26 -0.18 -1.45 5.48
N GLU A 27 -1.23 -2.07 4.96
CA GLU A 27 -2.34 -2.58 5.74
C GLU A 27 -1.97 -3.92 6.38
N THR A 28 -2.79 -4.34 7.34
CA THR A 28 -2.60 -5.61 8.04
C THR A 28 -2.65 -6.78 7.06
N VAL A 29 -1.51 -7.44 6.90
CA VAL A 29 -1.39 -8.69 6.15
C VAL A 29 -1.65 -9.85 7.13
N GLU A 30 -2.91 -10.17 7.38
CA GLU A 30 -3.29 -11.35 8.17
C GLU A 30 -3.88 -12.42 7.24
N PRO A 31 -3.46 -13.70 7.35
CA PRO A 31 -2.59 -14.31 8.37
C PRO A 31 -1.10 -14.42 7.96
N LEU A 32 -0.65 -13.67 6.93
CA LEU A 32 0.68 -13.88 6.35
C LEU A 32 1.72 -12.94 6.95
N SER A 33 2.88 -13.45 7.36
CA SER A 33 3.95 -12.55 7.81
C SER A 33 4.52 -11.73 6.64
N VAL A 34 4.80 -10.45 6.90
CA VAL A 34 5.45 -9.53 5.95
C VAL A 34 6.73 -10.14 5.36
N SER A 35 7.56 -10.74 6.22
CA SER A 35 8.82 -11.38 5.82
C SER A 35 8.62 -12.52 4.81
N GLN A 36 7.54 -13.32 4.95
CA GLN A 36 7.25 -14.39 4.00
C GLN A 36 6.79 -13.85 2.65
N LEU A 37 6.03 -12.75 2.62
CA LEU A 37 5.68 -12.09 1.37
C LEU A 37 6.91 -11.54 0.68
N GLU A 38 7.77 -10.82 1.40
CA GLU A 38 9.01 -10.25 0.86
C GLU A 38 9.90 -11.33 0.25
N GLN A 39 10.14 -12.42 0.99
CA GLN A 39 10.89 -13.55 0.49
C GLN A 39 10.29 -14.14 -0.79
N HIS A 40 8.95 -14.25 -0.88
CA HIS A 40 8.31 -14.77 -2.09
C HIS A 40 8.44 -13.79 -3.27
N LEU A 41 8.30 -12.49 -3.03
CA LEU A 41 8.42 -11.47 -4.08
C LEU A 41 9.83 -11.43 -4.67
N GLU A 42 10.85 -11.68 -3.86
CA GLU A 42 12.25 -11.81 -4.31
C GLU A 42 12.49 -13.08 -5.13
N LEU A 43 11.88 -14.20 -4.73
CA LEU A 43 12.18 -15.52 -5.31
C LEU A 43 11.27 -15.89 -6.48
N CYS A 44 10.07 -15.31 -6.57
CA CYS A 44 9.11 -15.55 -7.63
C CYS A 44 9.09 -14.38 -8.62
N ARG A 45 9.76 -14.55 -9.78
CA ARG A 45 9.80 -13.53 -10.84
C ARG A 45 8.43 -12.98 -11.21
N GLN A 46 7.41 -13.83 -11.31
CA GLN A 46 6.08 -13.39 -11.70
C GLN A 46 5.43 -12.48 -10.65
N CYS A 47 5.46 -12.89 -9.38
CA CYS A 47 4.90 -12.09 -8.30
C CYS A 47 5.71 -10.81 -8.07
N GLY A 48 7.04 -10.85 -8.26
CA GLY A 48 7.90 -9.67 -8.22
C GLY A 48 7.54 -8.64 -9.31
N LEU A 49 7.36 -9.09 -10.56
CA LEU A 49 6.91 -8.22 -11.66
C LEU A 49 5.52 -7.63 -11.40
N GLU A 50 4.59 -8.43 -10.87
CA GLU A 50 3.26 -7.94 -10.52
C GLU A 50 3.31 -6.86 -9.41
N ALA A 51 4.16 -7.06 -8.39
CA ALA A 51 4.38 -6.07 -7.34
C ALA A 51 4.96 -4.76 -7.90
N GLU A 52 5.91 -4.84 -8.84
CA GLU A 52 6.49 -3.68 -9.51
C GLU A 52 5.44 -2.87 -10.29
N VAL A 53 4.57 -3.55 -11.05
CA VAL A 53 3.47 -2.92 -11.77
C VAL A 53 2.54 -2.17 -10.81
N TYR A 54 2.12 -2.81 -9.72
CA TYR A 54 1.25 -2.16 -8.75
C TYR A 54 1.91 -0.97 -8.05
N ARG A 55 3.21 -1.03 -7.73
CA ARG A 55 3.95 0.14 -7.22
C ARG A 55 3.94 1.29 -8.22
N SER A 56 4.24 1.03 -9.48
CA SER A 56 4.24 2.04 -10.54
C SER A 56 2.86 2.71 -10.72
N ILE A 57 1.78 1.92 -10.62
CA ILE A 57 0.41 2.45 -10.63
C ILE A 57 0.16 3.35 -9.41
N LYS A 58 0.48 2.89 -8.19
CA LYS A 58 0.30 3.67 -6.95
C LYS A 58 1.08 4.98 -6.98
N GLU A 59 2.32 4.95 -7.44
CA GLU A 59 3.13 6.15 -7.62
C GLU A 59 2.53 7.11 -8.64
N SER A 60 1.99 6.59 -9.76
CA SER A 60 1.33 7.41 -10.77
C SER A 60 0.07 8.07 -10.23
N LEU A 61 -0.74 7.34 -9.46
CA LEU A 61 -1.92 7.86 -8.78
C LEU A 61 -1.55 8.91 -7.73
N ALA A 62 -0.51 8.66 -6.92
CA ALA A 62 -0.04 9.62 -5.93
C ALA A 62 0.46 10.91 -6.57
N ARG A 63 1.18 10.83 -7.70
CA ARG A 63 1.59 12.01 -8.47
C ARG A 63 0.39 12.78 -9.02
N ALA A 64 -0.60 12.07 -9.57
CA ALA A 64 -1.81 12.69 -10.09
C ALA A 64 -2.68 13.34 -8.99
N GLY A 65 -2.70 12.76 -7.79
CA GLY A 65 -3.42 13.31 -6.63
C GLY A 65 -2.77 14.58 -6.08
N ARG A 66 -1.44 14.62 -5.97
CA ARG A 66 -0.71 15.84 -5.52
C ARG A 66 -0.94 17.05 -6.43
N ALA A 67 -1.17 16.82 -7.72
CA ALA A 67 -1.51 17.90 -8.66
C ALA A 67 -2.92 18.49 -8.42
N GLN A 68 -3.75 17.82 -7.61
CA GLN A 68 -5.12 18.21 -7.28
C GLN A 68 -5.26 18.78 -5.87
N ASP A 69 -4.20 18.78 -5.06
CA ASP A 69 -4.23 19.41 -3.74
C ASP A 69 -4.53 20.91 -3.93
N ASP A 70 -5.76 21.33 -3.61
CA ASP A 70 -6.12 22.74 -3.72
C ASP A 70 -5.29 23.53 -2.72
N ALA A 71 -4.67 24.61 -3.20
CA ALA A 71 -3.75 25.41 -2.41
C ALA A 71 -4.36 25.90 -1.08
N GLY A 72 -5.70 26.00 -0.98
CA GLY A 72 -6.41 26.41 0.23
C GLY A 72 -6.80 25.28 1.19
N SER A 73 -6.62 24.00 0.85
CA SER A 73 -6.95 22.88 1.74
C SER A 73 -6.14 22.93 3.04
N LEU A 74 -4.84 23.23 2.95
CA LEU A 74 -3.98 23.36 4.13
C LEU A 74 -4.38 24.55 5.01
N ASP A 75 -4.76 25.67 4.41
CA ASP A 75 -5.20 26.85 5.14
C ASP A 75 -6.52 26.59 5.88
N ARG A 76 -7.46 25.88 5.25
CA ARG A 76 -8.72 25.46 5.89
C ARG A 76 -8.47 24.50 7.05
N LEU A 77 -7.56 23.53 6.89
CA LEU A 77 -7.19 22.61 7.98
C LEU A 77 -6.53 23.34 9.15
N ARG A 78 -5.66 24.31 8.89
CA ARG A 78 -5.04 25.14 9.94
C ARG A 78 -6.07 25.98 10.67
N ALA A 79 -6.95 26.67 9.95
CA ALA A 79 -8.02 27.47 10.53
C ALA A 79 -8.96 26.61 11.39
N PHE A 80 -9.28 25.40 10.96
CA PHE A 80 -10.07 24.46 11.74
C PHE A 80 -9.35 24.02 13.03
N GLY A 81 -8.07 23.67 12.96
CA GLY A 81 -7.29 23.31 14.14
C GLY A 81 -7.19 24.43 15.17
N GLN A 82 -7.08 25.69 14.71
CA GLN A 82 -7.09 26.86 15.60
C GLN A 82 -8.41 27.00 16.36
N LYS A 83 -9.54 26.82 15.68
CA LYS A 83 -10.87 26.86 16.33
C LYS A 83 -11.03 25.82 17.43
N LEU A 84 -10.55 24.59 17.20
CA LEU A 84 -10.63 23.52 18.20
C LEU A 84 -9.85 23.87 19.49
N VAL A 85 -8.69 24.51 19.36
CA VAL A 85 -7.88 24.93 20.52
C VAL A 85 -8.55 26.07 21.30
N GLU A 86 -9.21 27.00 20.60
CA GLU A 86 -9.96 28.10 21.22
C GLU A 86 -11.21 27.58 21.97
N GLU A 87 -11.91 26.59 21.41
CA GLU A 87 -13.08 25.96 22.03
C GLU A 87 -12.72 25.11 23.26
N ASP A 88 -11.58 24.40 23.26
CA ASP A 88 -11.11 23.61 24.42
C ASP A 88 -10.53 24.47 25.57
N SER A 89 -10.27 25.76 25.34
CA SER A 89 -9.66 26.67 26.32
C SER A 89 -10.69 27.53 27.09
N THR A 90 -11.99 27.30 26.88
CA THR A 90 -13.12 27.99 27.54
C THR A 90 -13.88 27.02 28.45
#